data_AF-A0A952LQR5-F1
#
_entry.id   AF-A0A952LQR5-F1
#
_cell.length_a   1.000
_cell.length_b   1.000
_cell.length_c   1.000
_cell.angle_alpha   90.00
_cell.angle_beta   90.00
_cell.angle_gamma   90.00
#
_symmetry.space_group_name_H-M   'P 1'
#
loop_
_entity.id
_entity.type
_entity.pdbx_description
1 polymer ?
#
loop_
_entity_poly.entity_id
_entity_poly.type
_entity_poly.pdbx_seq_one_letter_code
_entity_poly.pdbx_strand_id
1 'polypeptide(L)'
;MMKKLIFQLLVVGSFITFLTSCGEDEESEKTPLTEAEGQVVVQDIVTLTAEINSLNMMGLDAFSTGMGNSGGRYAEDDFCGEIDFSFTETLITMSVDYGDQGCEDEDGSLMKGKIIFTIEGNGESSSITQTMELVNFSSDGNGIDGTFTSIISNFDEENLGSAAISTSAKDVTLTFEEDGSTLKYSGTHTYNFELNSTDYELEVLKVDGTANMVSRKGVTISYDIQDDLNYKTECFEDEFHHPVAGIMAVSTSIHNDFTLDFGDLSCNNTVTVKSGDVEFDLELE
;
A
#
# COMPACT_ATOMS: atom_id res chain seq x y z
N MET A 1 -89.38 -20.71 -33.00
CA MET A 1 -88.64 -19.44 -33.17
C MET A 1 -87.86 -19.14 -31.88
N MET A 2 -86.54 -19.00 -32.00
CA MET A 2 -85.57 -18.31 -31.12
C MET A 2 -85.55 -18.68 -29.62
N LYS A 3 -84.62 -19.54 -29.19
CA LYS A 3 -83.29 -19.21 -28.59
C LYS A 3 -83.34 -18.20 -27.43
N LYS A 4 -83.11 -18.69 -26.19
CA LYS A 4 -82.29 -17.99 -25.18
C LYS A 4 -81.50 -19.01 -24.37
N LEU A 5 -80.19 -19.04 -24.64
CA LEU A 5 -79.15 -19.56 -23.77
C LEU A 5 -79.03 -18.65 -22.55
N ILE A 6 -78.92 -19.22 -21.35
CA ILE A 6 -78.13 -18.65 -20.26
C ILE A 6 -77.35 -19.81 -19.64
N PHE A 7 -76.05 -19.84 -19.96
CA PHE A 7 -75.05 -20.77 -19.45
C PHE A 7 -74.42 -20.07 -18.25
N GLN A 8 -74.58 -20.63 -17.05
CA GLN A 8 -73.86 -20.19 -15.85
C GLN A 8 -72.39 -20.59 -16.02
N LEU A 9 -71.53 -19.61 -16.33
CA LEU A 9 -70.09 -19.79 -16.32
C LEU A 9 -69.55 -19.46 -14.92
N LEU A 10 -68.90 -20.45 -14.36
CA LEU A 10 -68.21 -20.51 -13.08
C LEU A 10 -67.04 -19.50 -13.09
N VAL A 11 -67.10 -18.45 -12.26
CA VAL A 11 -65.97 -17.55 -12.02
C VAL A 11 -65.02 -18.28 -11.08
N VAL A 12 -64.02 -18.94 -11.65
CA VAL A 12 -62.84 -19.44 -10.92
C VAL A 12 -62.01 -18.21 -10.58
N GLY A 13 -62.13 -17.75 -9.33
CA GLY A 13 -61.25 -16.73 -8.76
C GLY A 13 -59.85 -17.30 -8.62
N SER A 14 -58.99 -16.99 -9.59
CA SER A 14 -57.54 -17.21 -9.50
C SER A 14 -56.97 -16.21 -8.50
N PHE A 15 -56.72 -16.69 -7.29
CA PHE A 15 -55.97 -15.99 -6.26
C PHE A 15 -54.49 -16.06 -6.67
N ILE A 16 -54.06 -15.09 -7.49
CA ILE A 16 -52.64 -14.86 -7.76
C ILE A 16 -52.06 -14.25 -6.48
N THR A 17 -51.51 -15.11 -5.62
CA THR A 17 -50.58 -14.68 -4.57
C THR A 17 -49.33 -14.15 -5.27
N PHE A 18 -49.21 -12.83 -5.30
CA PHE A 18 -47.92 -12.18 -5.52
C PHE A 18 -47.01 -12.59 -4.36
N LEU A 19 -46.13 -13.55 -4.61
CA LEU A 19 -44.90 -13.70 -3.83
C LEU A 19 -44.05 -12.47 -4.18
N THR A 20 -44.20 -11.41 -3.39
CA THR A 20 -43.20 -10.37 -3.28
C THR A 20 -41.94 -11.01 -2.72
N SER A 21 -41.04 -11.39 -3.62
CA SER A 21 -39.65 -11.65 -3.30
C SER A 21 -39.04 -10.34 -2.83
N CYS A 22 -39.11 -10.07 -1.52
CA CYS A 22 -38.12 -9.21 -0.88
C CYS A 22 -36.78 -9.92 -1.03
N GLY A 23 -36.04 -9.58 -2.08
CA GLY A 23 -34.58 -9.52 -1.96
C GLY A 23 -34.31 -8.21 -1.23
N GLU A 24 -34.49 -8.22 0.08
CA GLU A 24 -33.73 -7.29 0.91
C GLU A 24 -32.31 -7.86 0.86
N ASP A 25 -31.40 -7.12 0.24
CA ASP A 25 -29.98 -7.42 0.33
C ASP A 25 -29.64 -7.33 1.83
N GLU A 26 -29.63 -8.47 2.52
CA GLU A 26 -29.15 -8.56 3.90
C GLU A 26 -27.66 -8.19 3.86
N GLU A 27 -27.35 -6.92 4.13
CA GLU A 27 -26.01 -6.49 4.46
C GLU A 27 -25.59 -7.32 5.67
N SER A 28 -24.61 -8.21 5.48
CA SER A 28 -24.20 -9.12 6.53
C SER A 28 -23.78 -8.32 7.75
N GLU A 29 -24.37 -8.62 8.91
CA GLU A 29 -24.05 -7.93 10.15
C GLU A 29 -22.55 -8.09 10.46
N LYS A 30 -21.82 -6.98 10.50
CA LYS A 30 -20.39 -6.94 10.83
C LYS A 30 -20.18 -7.39 12.28
N THR A 31 -19.11 -8.15 12.52
CA THR A 31 -18.75 -8.61 13.88
C THR A 31 -17.57 -7.84 14.45
N PRO A 32 -17.42 -7.73 15.78
CA PRO A 32 -16.17 -7.24 16.37
C PRO A 32 -14.98 -8.10 15.93
N LEU A 33 -13.85 -7.45 15.66
CA LEU A 33 -12.60 -8.13 15.33
C LEU A 33 -12.05 -8.85 16.57
N THR A 34 -11.77 -10.15 16.46
CA THR A 34 -11.10 -10.89 17.54
C THR A 34 -9.58 -10.75 17.42
N GLU A 35 -8.84 -11.02 18.50
CA GLU A 35 -7.37 -10.97 18.51
C GLU A 35 -6.74 -11.86 17.43
N ALA A 36 -7.22 -13.11 17.28
CA ALA A 36 -6.69 -14.04 16.28
C ALA A 36 -7.00 -13.63 14.83
N GLU A 37 -8.17 -13.02 14.58
CA GLU A 37 -8.50 -12.45 13.28
C GLU A 37 -7.70 -11.16 13.02
N GLY A 38 -7.54 -10.35 14.06
CA GLY A 38 -6.75 -9.14 14.08
C GLY A 38 -5.31 -9.39 13.69
N GLN A 39 -4.64 -10.38 14.27
CA GLN A 39 -3.28 -10.75 13.89
C GLN A 39 -3.14 -10.94 12.39
N VAL A 40 -4.05 -11.69 11.76
CA VAL A 40 -3.97 -11.95 10.31
C VAL A 40 -4.26 -10.71 9.48
N VAL A 41 -5.31 -9.96 9.81
CA VAL A 41 -5.71 -8.77 9.05
C VAL A 41 -4.67 -7.66 9.18
N VAL A 42 -4.16 -7.42 10.38
CA VAL A 42 -3.16 -6.39 10.66
C VAL A 42 -1.82 -6.76 10.04
N GLN A 43 -1.40 -8.02 10.13
CA GLN A 43 -0.17 -8.46 9.45
C GLN A 43 -0.27 -8.29 7.93
N ASP A 44 -1.40 -8.66 7.31
CA ASP A 44 -1.61 -8.44 5.86
C ASP A 44 -1.49 -6.93 5.51
N ILE A 45 -2.03 -6.04 6.35
CA ILE A 45 -1.89 -4.58 6.19
C ILE A 45 -0.42 -4.17 6.29
N VAL A 46 0.24 -4.50 7.39
CA VAL A 46 1.61 -4.07 7.68
C VAL A 46 2.59 -4.59 6.63
N THR A 47 2.56 -5.88 6.32
CA THR A 47 3.42 -6.49 5.29
C THR A 47 3.26 -5.79 3.95
N LEU A 48 2.03 -5.59 3.47
CA LEU A 48 1.86 -4.94 2.17
C LEU A 48 2.29 -3.47 2.20
N THR A 49 1.97 -2.73 3.27
CA THR A 49 2.41 -1.33 3.38
C THR A 49 3.92 -1.20 3.45
N ALA A 50 4.62 -2.13 4.12
CA ALA A 50 6.08 -2.16 4.17
C ALA A 50 6.68 -2.37 2.77
N GLU A 51 6.16 -3.32 1.99
CA GLU A 51 6.58 -3.57 0.60
C GLU A 51 6.35 -2.35 -0.30
N ILE A 52 5.18 -1.71 -0.20
CA ILE A 52 4.86 -0.50 -0.95
C ILE A 52 5.79 0.66 -0.54
N ASN A 53 6.07 0.82 0.74
CA ASN A 53 6.96 1.87 1.24
C ASN A 53 8.40 1.63 0.76
N SER A 54 8.88 0.39 0.81
CA SER A 54 10.20 0.00 0.30
C SER A 54 10.33 0.36 -1.18
N LEU A 55 9.34 0.01 -2.01
CA LEU A 55 9.31 0.39 -3.42
C LEU A 55 9.28 1.91 -3.65
N ASN A 56 8.53 2.66 -2.84
CA ASN A 56 8.50 4.12 -2.93
C ASN A 56 9.86 4.74 -2.55
N MET A 57 10.56 4.18 -1.56
CA MET A 57 11.92 4.61 -1.18
C MET A 57 12.93 4.28 -2.29
N MET A 58 12.85 3.10 -2.90
CA MET A 58 13.63 2.78 -4.11
C MET A 58 13.37 3.80 -5.24
N GLY A 59 12.12 4.21 -5.43
CA GLY A 59 11.77 5.31 -6.34
C GLY A 59 12.50 6.60 -6.00
N LEU A 60 12.51 7.01 -4.72
CA LEU A 60 13.20 8.21 -4.29
C LEU A 60 14.73 8.12 -4.50
N ASP A 61 15.34 6.96 -4.24
CA ASP A 61 16.76 6.73 -4.50
C ASP A 61 17.09 6.82 -5.99
N ALA A 62 16.25 6.25 -6.85
CA ALA A 62 16.38 6.37 -8.31
C ALA A 62 16.25 7.83 -8.76
N PHE A 63 15.35 8.59 -8.14
CA PHE A 63 15.21 10.01 -8.42
C PHE A 63 16.48 10.79 -8.03
N SER A 64 16.98 10.58 -6.80
CA SER A 64 18.24 11.18 -6.32
C SER A 64 19.41 10.86 -7.25
N THR A 65 19.58 9.58 -7.58
CA THR A 65 20.64 9.08 -8.47
C THR A 65 20.52 9.67 -9.87
N GLY A 66 19.30 9.71 -10.43
CA GLY A 66 19.06 10.26 -11.75
C GLY A 66 19.29 11.76 -11.86
N MET A 67 19.20 12.49 -10.76
CA MET A 67 19.60 13.91 -10.69
C MET A 67 21.11 14.11 -10.49
N GLY A 68 21.89 13.02 -10.45
CA GLY A 68 23.35 13.07 -10.31
C GLY A 68 23.83 13.21 -8.86
N ASN A 69 22.94 13.01 -7.89
CA ASN A 69 23.35 12.90 -6.48
C ASN A 69 23.90 11.48 -6.24
N SER A 70 25.02 11.40 -5.50
CA SER A 70 25.74 10.15 -5.25
C SER A 70 25.41 9.54 -3.88
N GLY A 71 24.17 9.68 -3.41
CA GLY A 71 23.70 9.10 -2.15
C GLY A 71 22.42 8.28 -2.36
N GLY A 72 22.28 7.20 -1.60
CA GLY A 72 21.17 6.25 -1.69
C GLY A 72 21.59 4.89 -2.25
N ARG A 73 20.67 3.91 -2.19
CA ARG A 73 20.88 2.48 -2.51
C ARG A 73 21.62 2.23 -3.82
N TYR A 74 21.32 3.01 -4.87
CA TYR A 74 21.89 2.82 -6.21
C TYR A 74 23.27 3.46 -6.42
N ALA A 75 23.76 4.21 -5.45
CA ALA A 75 25.08 4.83 -5.48
C ALA A 75 26.14 4.01 -4.73
N GLU A 76 25.75 2.90 -4.10
CA GLU A 76 26.61 2.03 -3.31
C GLU A 76 27.51 1.16 -4.20
N ASP A 77 28.76 0.98 -3.78
CA ASP A 77 29.77 0.22 -4.54
C ASP A 77 29.42 -1.28 -4.65
N ASP A 78 28.63 -1.80 -3.71
CA ASP A 78 28.21 -3.21 -3.62
C ASP A 78 26.79 -3.45 -4.17
N PHE A 79 26.17 -2.45 -4.82
CA PHE A 79 24.85 -2.61 -5.44
C PHE A 79 24.85 -3.77 -6.45
N CYS A 80 23.93 -4.72 -6.25
CA CYS A 80 24.01 -6.02 -6.91
C CYS A 80 23.38 -6.06 -8.32
N GLY A 81 22.53 -5.08 -8.65
CA GLY A 81 21.83 -5.00 -9.94
C GLY A 81 22.63 -4.28 -11.02
N GLU A 82 22.19 -4.43 -12.27
CA GLU A 82 22.69 -3.64 -13.41
C GLU A 82 21.84 -2.39 -13.58
N ILE A 83 22.48 -1.22 -13.54
CA ILE A 83 21.81 0.07 -13.76
C ILE A 83 22.08 0.54 -15.20
N ASP A 84 20.99 0.76 -15.94
CA ASP A 84 21.00 1.41 -17.23
C ASP A 84 20.36 2.79 -17.12
N PHE A 85 21.00 3.79 -17.70
CA PHE A 85 20.55 5.18 -17.63
C PHE A 85 20.45 5.79 -19.03
N SER A 86 19.34 6.47 -19.30
CA SER A 86 19.15 7.26 -20.51
C SER A 86 18.41 8.55 -20.20
N PHE A 87 18.74 9.62 -20.92
CA PHE A 87 18.09 10.90 -20.71
C PHE A 87 17.92 11.66 -22.04
N THR A 88 16.89 12.49 -22.05
CA THR A 88 16.65 13.55 -23.04
C THR A 88 16.54 14.89 -22.30
N GLU A 89 16.21 15.98 -23.00
CA GLU A 89 16.06 17.29 -22.34
C GLU A 89 14.94 17.33 -21.28
N THR A 90 13.93 16.45 -21.36
CA THR A 90 12.72 16.53 -20.52
C THR A 90 12.33 15.20 -19.86
N LEU A 91 13.11 14.15 -20.08
CA LEU A 91 12.79 12.79 -19.66
C LEU A 91 14.07 12.08 -19.24
N ILE A 92 14.06 11.52 -18.03
CA ILE A 92 15.11 10.63 -17.53
C ILE A 92 14.49 9.25 -17.36
N THR A 93 15.15 8.22 -17.87
CA THR A 93 14.77 6.82 -17.66
C THR A 93 15.95 6.09 -17.05
N MET A 94 15.71 5.52 -15.87
CA MET A 94 16.65 4.65 -15.16
C MET A 94 16.00 3.28 -15.05
N SER A 95 16.71 2.22 -15.46
CA SER A 95 16.29 0.86 -15.20
C SER A 95 17.30 0.14 -14.33
N VAL A 96 16.77 -0.67 -13.43
CA VAL A 96 17.52 -1.50 -12.50
C VAL A 96 17.15 -2.95 -12.79
N ASP A 97 18.13 -3.75 -13.22
CA ASP A 97 17.95 -5.15 -13.58
C ASP A 97 18.68 -6.05 -12.57
N TYR A 98 17.91 -6.78 -11.76
CA TYR A 98 18.42 -7.76 -10.81
C TYR A 98 18.57 -9.16 -11.44
N GLY A 99 18.14 -9.32 -12.70
CA GLY A 99 18.19 -10.57 -13.44
C GLY A 99 17.20 -11.64 -12.94
N ASP A 100 17.13 -12.74 -13.69
CA ASP A 100 16.21 -13.86 -13.40
C ASP A 100 16.64 -14.69 -12.18
N GLN A 101 17.94 -14.74 -11.88
CA GLN A 101 18.46 -15.42 -10.68
C GLN A 101 18.33 -14.55 -9.43
N GLY A 102 18.23 -13.25 -9.63
CA GLY A 102 18.25 -12.26 -8.56
C GLY A 102 19.63 -12.05 -7.96
N CYS A 103 19.67 -11.09 -7.06
CA CYS A 103 20.81 -10.85 -6.19
C CYS A 103 20.33 -10.32 -4.83
N GLU A 104 21.12 -10.63 -3.80
CA GLU A 104 20.89 -10.12 -2.44
C GLU A 104 21.44 -8.71 -2.36
N ASP A 105 20.65 -7.80 -1.79
CA ASP A 105 21.08 -6.44 -1.51
C ASP A 105 21.75 -6.33 -0.12
N GLU A 106 22.21 -5.14 0.27
CA GLU A 106 22.94 -4.95 1.54
C GLU A 106 22.09 -5.33 2.77
N ASP A 107 20.77 -5.15 2.69
CA ASP A 107 19.80 -5.55 3.71
C ASP A 107 19.53 -7.08 3.74
N GLY A 108 20.10 -7.83 2.80
CA GLY A 108 19.92 -9.28 2.65
C GLY A 108 18.67 -9.67 1.88
N SER A 109 17.83 -8.72 1.42
CA SER A 109 16.66 -9.03 0.62
C SER A 109 17.05 -9.51 -0.78
N LEU A 110 16.42 -10.59 -1.23
CA LEU A 110 16.64 -11.17 -2.55
C LEU A 110 15.72 -10.53 -3.58
N MET A 111 16.27 -9.65 -4.41
CA MET A 111 15.56 -8.97 -5.49
C MET A 111 15.72 -9.73 -6.81
N LYS A 112 14.63 -9.87 -7.59
CA LYS A 112 14.65 -10.46 -8.96
C LYS A 112 13.88 -9.59 -9.93
N GLY A 113 14.17 -9.76 -11.21
CA GLY A 113 13.47 -9.06 -12.29
C GLY A 113 13.98 -7.63 -12.45
N LYS A 114 13.09 -6.72 -12.87
CA LYS A 114 13.50 -5.37 -13.28
C LYS A 114 12.53 -4.30 -12.81
N ILE A 115 13.09 -3.14 -12.46
CA ILE A 115 12.35 -1.91 -12.17
C ILE A 115 12.75 -0.87 -13.21
N ILE A 116 11.78 -0.15 -13.76
CA ILE A 116 12.00 0.95 -14.71
C ILE A 116 11.39 2.22 -14.13
N PHE A 117 12.24 3.18 -13.80
CA PHE A 117 11.86 4.51 -13.35
C PHE A 117 11.88 5.47 -14.54
N THR A 118 10.81 6.25 -14.67
CA THR A 118 10.72 7.34 -15.66
C THR A 118 10.40 8.63 -14.92
N ILE A 119 11.24 9.64 -15.10
CA ILE A 119 11.13 10.94 -14.44
C ILE A 119 10.85 11.99 -15.52
N GLU A 120 9.70 12.62 -15.42
CA GLU A 120 9.21 13.69 -16.30
C GLU A 120 9.22 15.04 -15.57
N GLY A 121 9.87 16.02 -16.20
CA GLY A 121 10.00 17.37 -15.66
C GLY A 121 11.32 17.99 -16.07
N ASN A 122 11.45 19.31 -15.87
CA ASN A 122 12.75 19.98 -15.89
C ASN A 122 13.01 20.48 -14.47
N GLY A 123 14.26 20.53 -13.99
CA GLY A 123 14.57 21.00 -12.62
C GLY A 123 14.10 22.43 -12.29
N GLU A 124 13.54 23.15 -13.28
CA GLU A 124 12.89 24.46 -13.11
C GLU A 124 11.38 24.36 -12.79
N SER A 125 10.76 23.17 -12.87
CA SER A 125 9.34 22.96 -12.55
C SER A 125 9.12 22.85 -11.05
N SER A 126 8.02 23.42 -10.56
CA SER A 126 7.62 23.35 -9.15
C SER A 126 7.25 21.93 -8.67
N SER A 127 7.16 20.98 -9.61
CA SER A 127 6.84 19.58 -9.37
C SER A 127 7.50 18.70 -10.42
N ILE A 128 7.97 17.53 -10.02
CA ILE A 128 8.52 16.49 -10.89
C ILE A 128 7.65 15.23 -10.74
N THR A 129 7.36 14.56 -11.86
CA THR A 129 6.60 13.31 -11.84
C THR A 129 7.55 12.15 -12.09
N GLN A 130 7.49 11.13 -11.24
CA GLN A 130 8.16 9.86 -11.43
C GLN A 130 7.12 8.76 -11.58
N THR A 131 7.31 7.86 -12.54
CA THR A 131 6.56 6.61 -12.65
C THR A 131 7.49 5.43 -12.52
N MET A 132 7.02 4.36 -11.88
CA MET A 132 7.77 3.11 -11.74
C MET A 132 6.97 1.96 -12.35
N GLU A 133 7.62 1.22 -13.25
CA GLU A 133 7.13 0.01 -13.90
C GLU A 133 7.93 -1.19 -13.37
N LEU A 134 7.22 -2.26 -13.02
CA LEU A 134 7.80 -3.51 -12.52
C LEU A 134 7.70 -4.58 -13.61
N VAL A 135 8.82 -5.22 -13.94
CA VAL A 135 8.89 -6.26 -14.99
C VAL A 135 9.38 -7.55 -14.35
N ASN A 136 8.42 -8.47 -14.11
CA ASN A 136 8.65 -9.73 -13.40
C ASN A 136 9.39 -9.53 -12.06
N PHE A 137 9.11 -8.42 -11.38
CA PHE A 137 9.82 -8.05 -10.16
C PHE A 137 9.33 -8.88 -8.98
N SER A 138 10.26 -9.27 -8.10
CA SER A 138 9.95 -9.85 -6.80
C SER A 138 10.97 -9.46 -5.75
N SER A 139 10.52 -9.27 -4.51
CA SER A 139 11.34 -9.11 -3.31
C SER A 139 11.09 -10.31 -2.39
N ASP A 140 12.15 -11.00 -1.96
CA ASP A 140 12.07 -12.12 -1.01
C ASP A 140 11.05 -13.21 -1.40
N GLY A 141 10.95 -13.48 -2.70
CA GLY A 141 10.00 -14.44 -3.28
C GLY A 141 8.57 -13.89 -3.46
N ASN A 142 8.27 -12.69 -2.99
CA ASN A 142 6.98 -12.07 -3.21
C ASN A 142 6.98 -11.32 -4.55
N GLY A 143 6.21 -11.81 -5.52
CA GLY A 143 6.04 -11.16 -6.82
C GLY A 143 5.19 -9.90 -6.70
N ILE A 144 5.62 -8.80 -7.30
CA ILE A 144 4.92 -7.51 -7.24
C ILE A 144 4.63 -7.01 -8.65
N ASP A 145 3.36 -6.71 -8.90
CA ASP A 145 2.88 -6.11 -10.15
C ASP A 145 1.99 -4.91 -9.81
N GLY A 146 1.99 -3.88 -10.65
CA GLY A 146 1.15 -2.69 -10.45
C GLY A 146 1.75 -1.43 -11.06
N THR A 147 1.03 -0.31 -10.91
CA THR A 147 1.51 1.01 -11.38
C THR A 147 1.75 1.93 -10.20
N PHE A 148 2.93 2.54 -10.17
CA PHE A 148 3.32 3.50 -9.14
C PHE A 148 3.63 4.85 -9.79
N THR A 149 3.15 5.93 -9.17
CA THR A 149 3.39 7.30 -9.62
C THR A 149 3.65 8.18 -8.43
N SER A 150 4.76 8.90 -8.45
CA SER A 150 5.18 9.84 -7.42
C SER A 150 5.22 11.25 -7.99
N ILE A 151 4.67 12.21 -7.26
CA ILE A 151 4.76 13.64 -7.56
C ILE A 151 5.58 14.26 -6.45
N ILE A 152 6.77 14.72 -6.82
CA ILE A 152 7.71 15.39 -5.91
C ILE A 152 7.47 16.88 -6.07
N SER A 153 7.01 17.53 -5.01
CA SER A 153 6.69 18.97 -4.99
C SER A 153 7.59 19.71 -4.00
N ASN A 154 7.75 21.02 -4.21
CA ASN A 154 8.63 21.87 -3.39
C ASN A 154 10.08 21.35 -3.32
N PHE A 155 10.51 20.69 -4.40
CA PHE A 155 11.88 20.26 -4.56
C PHE A 155 12.78 21.48 -4.66
N ASP A 156 13.77 21.53 -3.77
CA ASP A 156 14.85 22.50 -3.77
C ASP A 156 16.16 21.72 -3.78
N GLU A 157 16.98 21.88 -4.83
CA GLU A 157 18.28 21.22 -4.94
C GLU A 157 19.20 21.56 -3.76
N GLU A 158 19.05 22.74 -3.16
CA GLU A 158 19.83 23.16 -1.99
C GLU A 158 19.23 22.67 -0.66
N ASN A 159 17.99 22.18 -0.67
CA ASN A 159 17.28 21.73 0.54
C ASN A 159 16.30 20.58 0.23
N LEU A 160 16.84 19.37 0.06
CA LEU A 160 16.03 18.16 -0.18
C LEU A 160 14.96 17.91 0.89
N GLY A 161 15.19 18.35 2.13
CA GLY A 161 14.24 18.19 3.25
C GLY A 161 12.95 19.00 3.14
N SER A 162 12.83 19.93 2.18
CA SER A 162 11.56 20.63 1.93
C SER A 162 10.65 19.91 0.93
N ALA A 163 11.12 18.83 0.31
CA ALA A 163 10.35 18.09 -0.67
C ALA A 163 9.18 17.37 0.00
N ALA A 164 7.99 17.54 -0.57
CA ALA A 164 6.81 16.73 -0.24
C ALA A 164 6.59 15.74 -1.38
N ILE A 165 6.47 14.45 -1.05
CA ILE A 165 6.32 13.39 -2.04
C ILE A 165 4.93 12.80 -1.92
N SER A 166 4.11 12.96 -2.95
CA SER A 166 2.82 12.30 -3.04
C SER A 166 2.95 11.09 -3.97
N THR A 167 2.76 9.89 -3.45
CA THR A 167 2.75 8.66 -4.24
C THR A 167 1.33 8.16 -4.42
N SER A 168 1.06 7.52 -5.55
CA SER A 168 -0.14 6.73 -5.79
C SER A 168 0.28 5.37 -6.34
N ALA A 169 -0.24 4.30 -5.75
CA ALA A 169 -0.12 2.97 -6.28
C ALA A 169 -1.49 2.48 -6.74
N LYS A 170 -1.57 1.92 -7.93
CA LYS A 170 -2.83 1.48 -8.55
C LYS A 170 -2.72 0.04 -9.01
N ASP A 171 -3.79 -0.70 -8.73
CA ASP A 171 -3.97 -2.10 -9.11
C ASP A 171 -2.78 -2.99 -8.72
N VAL A 172 -2.13 -2.68 -7.59
CA VAL A 172 -0.99 -3.45 -7.11
C VAL A 172 -1.44 -4.84 -6.67
N THR A 173 -0.69 -5.86 -7.07
CA THR A 173 -0.86 -7.24 -6.62
C THR A 173 0.46 -7.76 -6.07
N LEU A 174 0.45 -8.16 -4.80
CA LEU A 174 1.53 -8.93 -4.17
C LEU A 174 1.15 -10.41 -4.24
N THR A 175 2.06 -11.25 -4.73
CA THR A 175 1.86 -12.70 -4.87
C THR A 175 2.93 -13.44 -4.09
N PHE A 176 2.53 -14.22 -3.08
CA PHE A 176 3.46 -14.97 -2.24
C PHE A 176 3.92 -16.25 -2.96
N GLU A 177 5.22 -16.48 -3.09
CA GLU A 177 5.76 -17.68 -3.77
C GLU A 177 5.45 -18.98 -3.00
N GLU A 178 5.36 -18.92 -1.66
CA GLU A 178 5.15 -20.10 -0.83
C GLU A 178 3.82 -20.82 -1.11
N ASP A 179 2.73 -20.06 -1.28
CA ASP A 179 1.38 -20.61 -1.42
C ASP A 179 0.58 -20.07 -2.62
N GLY A 180 1.11 -19.09 -3.36
CA GLY A 180 0.45 -18.43 -4.49
C GLY A 180 -0.72 -17.53 -4.09
N SER A 181 -0.90 -17.25 -2.79
CA SER A 181 -1.90 -16.31 -2.32
C SER A 181 -1.58 -14.88 -2.77
N THR A 182 -2.59 -14.03 -2.80
CA THR A 182 -2.42 -12.66 -3.29
C THR A 182 -3.01 -11.63 -2.35
N LEU A 183 -2.35 -10.48 -2.25
CA LEU A 183 -2.92 -9.24 -1.74
C LEU A 183 -3.12 -8.27 -2.91
N LYS A 184 -4.22 -7.52 -2.89
CA LYS A 184 -4.45 -6.43 -3.86
C LYS A 184 -4.49 -5.11 -3.16
N TYR A 185 -4.03 -4.06 -3.83
CA TYR A 185 -3.92 -2.74 -3.22
C TYR A 185 -4.05 -1.59 -4.21
N SER A 186 -4.66 -0.51 -3.75
CA SER A 186 -4.65 0.79 -4.40
C SER A 186 -4.76 1.88 -3.36
N GLY A 187 -3.82 2.83 -3.37
CA GLY A 187 -3.73 3.86 -2.34
C GLY A 187 -3.01 5.10 -2.80
N THR A 188 -3.13 6.16 -2.02
CA THR A 188 -2.41 7.43 -2.21
C THR A 188 -1.86 7.86 -0.86
N HIS A 189 -0.56 8.12 -0.82
CA HIS A 189 0.17 8.48 0.38
C HIS A 189 1.07 9.69 0.14
N THR A 190 1.15 10.56 1.13
CA THR A 190 2.11 11.65 1.19
C THR A 190 3.22 11.29 2.19
N TYR A 191 4.46 11.51 1.78
CA TYR A 191 5.66 11.27 2.57
C TYR A 191 6.34 12.61 2.82
N ASN A 192 6.62 12.88 4.09
CA ASN A 192 7.35 14.05 4.54
C ASN A 192 8.52 13.61 5.41
N PHE A 193 9.72 14.13 5.13
CA PHE A 193 10.92 13.82 5.89
C PHE A 193 11.21 14.93 6.90
N GLU A 194 11.37 14.55 8.17
CA GLU A 194 11.97 15.41 9.18
C GLU A 194 13.46 15.05 9.29
N LEU A 195 14.26 15.74 8.47
CA LEU A 195 15.69 15.51 8.42
C LEU A 195 16.41 16.08 9.65
N ASN A 196 17.38 15.34 10.16
CA ASN A 196 18.28 15.82 11.21
C ASN A 196 19.67 16.10 10.63
N SER A 197 19.99 17.39 10.51
CA SER A 197 21.26 17.88 9.93
C SER A 197 22.55 17.40 10.62
N THR A 198 22.46 16.80 11.81
CA THR A 198 23.63 16.36 12.58
C THR A 198 23.75 14.83 12.65
N ASP A 199 22.64 14.11 12.50
CA ASP A 199 22.58 12.67 12.72
C ASP A 199 21.42 12.05 11.93
N TYR A 200 21.75 11.31 10.87
CA TYR A 200 20.76 10.71 9.97
C TYR A 200 19.97 9.57 10.65
N GLU A 201 20.49 8.99 11.74
CA GLU A 201 19.80 7.95 12.51
C GLU A 201 18.56 8.51 13.21
N LEU A 202 18.50 9.83 13.42
CA LEU A 202 17.40 10.54 14.05
C LEU A 202 16.36 11.08 13.05
N GLU A 203 16.42 10.66 11.79
CA GLU A 203 15.44 11.05 10.77
C GLU A 203 14.09 10.39 11.02
N VAL A 204 13.03 11.15 10.77
CA VAL A 204 11.64 10.66 10.88
C VAL A 204 10.95 10.81 9.54
N LEU A 205 10.47 9.69 9.01
CA LEU A 205 9.58 9.67 7.85
C LEU A 205 8.13 9.66 8.35
N LYS A 206 7.37 10.67 7.92
CA LYS A 206 5.95 10.81 8.21
C LYS A 206 5.12 10.45 7.00
N VAL A 207 4.19 9.53 7.18
CA VAL A 207 3.32 9.03 6.12
C VAL A 207 1.86 9.33 6.47
N ASP A 208 1.16 9.97 5.54
CA ASP A 208 -0.28 10.25 5.62
C ASP A 208 -0.97 9.72 4.35
N GLY A 209 -2.26 9.39 4.42
CA GLY A 209 -3.01 8.97 3.24
C GLY A 209 -4.08 7.91 3.47
N THR A 210 -4.52 7.33 2.35
CA THR A 210 -5.62 6.36 2.29
C THR A 210 -5.30 5.22 1.35
N ALA A 211 -5.86 4.05 1.62
CA ALA A 211 -5.84 2.95 0.67
C ALA A 211 -7.03 2.01 0.77
N ASN A 212 -7.15 1.19 -0.27
CA ASN A 212 -8.02 0.03 -0.33
C ASN A 212 -7.18 -1.21 -0.61
N MET A 213 -7.54 -2.31 0.03
CA MET A 213 -6.86 -3.59 -0.01
C MET A 213 -7.87 -4.73 -0.14
N VAL A 214 -7.44 -5.83 -0.76
CA VAL A 214 -8.10 -7.13 -0.59
C VAL A 214 -7.08 -8.09 0.02
N SER A 215 -7.39 -8.60 1.22
CA SER A 215 -6.55 -9.55 1.95
C SER A 215 -6.46 -10.91 1.25
N ARG A 216 -5.54 -11.77 1.70
CA ARG A 216 -5.39 -13.15 1.18
C ARG A 216 -6.65 -14.00 1.37
N LYS A 217 -7.51 -13.61 2.33
CA LYS A 217 -8.80 -14.26 2.61
C LYS A 217 -9.98 -13.64 1.85
N GLY A 218 -9.73 -12.67 0.97
CA GLY A 218 -10.78 -11.99 0.20
C GLY A 218 -11.56 -10.95 0.99
N VAL A 219 -11.10 -10.56 2.18
CA VAL A 219 -11.68 -9.44 2.95
C VAL A 219 -11.26 -8.13 2.31
N THR A 220 -12.22 -7.30 1.92
CA THR A 220 -11.96 -5.93 1.50
C THR A 220 -11.68 -5.09 2.73
N ILE A 221 -10.57 -4.35 2.68
CA ILE A 221 -10.08 -3.49 3.75
C ILE A 221 -9.89 -2.10 3.14
N SER A 222 -10.27 -1.06 3.84
CA SER A 222 -9.89 0.31 3.51
C SER A 222 -9.37 0.99 4.76
N TYR A 223 -8.36 1.84 4.61
CA TYR A 223 -7.84 2.61 5.73
C TYR A 223 -7.62 4.07 5.39
N ASP A 224 -7.66 4.90 6.44
CA ASP A 224 -7.42 6.34 6.45
C ASP A 224 -6.50 6.65 7.64
N ILE A 225 -5.32 7.19 7.35
CA ILE A 225 -4.36 7.60 8.38
C ILE A 225 -4.93 8.87 9.03
N GLN A 226 -5.29 8.79 10.32
CA GLN A 226 -5.86 9.91 11.08
C GLN A 226 -4.77 10.80 11.66
N ASP A 227 -3.67 10.18 12.10
CA ASP A 227 -2.46 10.82 12.58
C ASP A 227 -1.28 10.19 11.84
N ASP A 228 -0.37 11.02 11.31
CA ASP A 228 0.79 10.59 10.52
C ASP A 228 1.46 9.34 11.12
N LEU A 229 1.68 8.33 10.28
CA LEU A 229 2.48 7.17 10.64
C LEU A 229 3.95 7.59 10.64
N ASN A 230 4.63 7.41 11.77
CA ASN A 230 6.03 7.80 11.92
C ASN A 230 6.93 6.57 11.84
N TYR A 231 7.89 6.59 10.92
CA TYR A 231 8.97 5.63 10.81
C TYR A 231 10.27 6.31 11.21
N LYS A 232 11.08 5.64 12.03
CA LYS A 232 12.34 6.19 12.55
C LYS A 232 13.49 5.32 12.12
N THR A 233 14.51 5.94 11.52
CA THR A 233 15.69 5.23 11.03
C THR A 233 16.39 4.46 12.15
N GLU A 234 16.53 5.04 13.36
CA GLU A 234 17.12 4.36 14.51
C GLU A 234 16.38 3.06 14.92
N CYS A 235 15.09 2.90 14.60
CA CYS A 235 14.36 1.67 14.92
C CYS A 235 14.67 0.53 13.94
N PHE A 236 15.26 0.82 12.77
CA PHE A 236 15.60 -0.20 11.78
C PHE A 236 16.80 -1.04 12.23
N GLU A 237 17.69 -0.51 13.07
CA GLU A 237 18.79 -1.29 13.66
C GLU A 237 18.30 -2.41 14.59
N ASP A 238 17.13 -2.20 15.21
CA ASP A 238 16.45 -3.18 16.06
C ASP A 238 15.42 -4.03 15.27
N GLU A 239 15.52 -4.06 13.93
CA GLU A 239 14.65 -4.81 13.00
C GLU A 239 13.17 -4.36 13.03
N PHE A 240 12.87 -3.15 13.52
CA PHE A 240 11.51 -2.60 13.54
C PHE A 240 11.23 -1.74 12.30
N HIS A 241 10.78 -2.37 11.21
CA HIS A 241 10.52 -1.72 9.92
C HIS A 241 9.08 -1.21 9.71
N HIS A 242 8.27 -1.16 10.78
CA HIS A 242 6.88 -0.69 10.79
C HIS A 242 6.76 0.70 11.45
N PRO A 243 5.60 1.39 11.37
CA PRO A 243 5.40 2.62 12.13
C PRO A 243 5.58 2.40 13.64
N VAL A 244 6.09 3.41 14.34
CA VAL A 244 6.26 3.44 15.81
C VAL A 244 5.42 4.51 16.49
N ALA A 245 4.63 5.25 15.70
CA ALA A 245 3.58 6.14 16.17
C ALA A 245 2.61 6.45 15.03
N GLY A 246 1.42 6.93 15.40
CA GLY A 246 0.37 7.33 14.47
C GLY A 246 -0.87 6.46 14.64
N ILE A 247 -1.98 6.93 14.06
CA ILE A 247 -3.29 6.29 14.19
C ILE A 247 -3.86 6.05 12.80
N MET A 248 -4.27 4.81 12.55
CA MET A 248 -4.93 4.41 11.31
C MET A 248 -6.37 3.95 11.62
N ALA A 249 -7.35 4.55 10.96
CA ALA A 249 -8.73 4.06 10.97
C ALA A 249 -8.92 3.03 9.87
N VAL A 250 -9.46 1.87 10.21
CA VAL A 250 -9.62 0.72 9.31
C VAL A 250 -11.08 0.30 9.25
N SER A 251 -11.61 0.21 8.03
CA SER A 251 -12.92 -0.39 7.74
C SER A 251 -12.70 -1.69 6.98
N THR A 252 -13.52 -2.71 7.27
CA THR A 252 -13.47 -3.99 6.55
C THR A 252 -14.85 -4.39 6.04
N SER A 253 -14.91 -5.38 5.15
CA SER A 253 -16.19 -5.92 4.66
C SER A 253 -16.91 -6.85 5.63
N ILE A 254 -16.22 -7.38 6.66
CA ILE A 254 -16.77 -8.42 7.54
C ILE A 254 -16.74 -8.05 9.03
N HIS A 255 -15.84 -7.15 9.43
CA HIS A 255 -15.70 -6.71 10.82
C HIS A 255 -16.12 -5.26 10.98
N ASN A 256 -16.51 -4.94 12.21
CA ASN A 256 -16.69 -3.56 12.65
C ASN A 256 -15.41 -2.77 12.41
N ASP A 257 -15.60 -1.49 12.12
CA ASP A 257 -14.47 -0.58 11.94
C ASP A 257 -13.65 -0.52 13.24
N PHE A 258 -12.33 -0.42 13.10
CA PHE A 258 -11.39 -0.43 14.19
C PHE A 258 -10.25 0.55 13.93
N THR A 259 -9.49 0.88 14.96
CA THR A 259 -8.27 1.70 14.83
C THR A 259 -7.04 0.90 15.19
N LEU A 260 -5.93 1.23 14.53
CA LEU A 260 -4.58 0.79 14.87
C LEU A 260 -3.84 1.99 15.44
N ASP A 261 -3.33 1.86 16.66
CA ASP A 261 -2.47 2.84 17.32
C ASP A 261 -1.06 2.23 17.43
N PHE A 262 -0.10 2.85 16.75
CA PHE A 262 1.28 2.38 16.65
C PHE A 262 2.18 2.89 17.79
N GLY A 263 1.63 3.62 18.76
CA GLY A 263 2.36 4.02 19.96
C GLY A 263 2.92 5.44 19.95
N ASP A 264 4.04 5.63 20.65
CA ASP A 264 4.51 6.94 21.12
C ASP A 264 5.94 7.31 20.67
N LEU A 265 6.38 6.78 19.52
CA LEU A 265 7.72 6.93 18.92
C LEU A 265 8.82 6.09 19.58
N SER A 266 8.47 5.24 20.54
CA SER A 266 9.38 4.22 21.05
C SER A 266 9.55 3.09 20.03
N CYS A 267 10.78 2.62 19.82
CA CYS A 267 11.06 1.46 18.97
C CYS A 267 10.51 0.20 19.68
N ASN A 268 9.28 -0.17 19.34
CA ASN A 268 8.57 -1.34 19.85
C ASN A 268 7.77 -1.97 18.71
N ASN A 269 7.50 -3.27 18.80
CA ASN A 269 6.77 -4.03 17.78
C ASN A 269 5.29 -4.24 18.11
N THR A 270 4.69 -3.37 18.92
CA THR A 270 3.30 -3.55 19.37
C THR A 270 2.37 -2.55 18.72
N VAL A 271 1.21 -3.02 18.28
CA VAL A 271 0.12 -2.16 17.80
C VAL A 271 -1.13 -2.43 18.64
N THR A 272 -1.73 -1.36 19.15
CA THR A 272 -2.98 -1.46 19.89
C THR A 272 -4.15 -1.39 18.92
N VAL A 273 -4.97 -2.44 18.94
CA VAL A 273 -6.18 -2.55 18.11
C VAL A 273 -7.40 -2.23 18.95
N LYS A 274 -8.25 -1.32 18.46
CA LYS A 274 -9.48 -0.93 19.13
C LYS A 274 -10.70 -1.06 18.23
N SER A 275 -11.63 -1.95 18.60
CA SER A 275 -12.90 -2.18 17.90
C SER A 275 -14.07 -2.08 18.88
N GLY A 276 -14.73 -0.92 18.89
CA GLY A 276 -15.80 -0.62 19.85
C GLY A 276 -15.30 -0.62 21.30
N ASP A 277 -15.84 -1.51 22.13
CA ASP A 277 -15.45 -1.70 23.54
C ASP A 277 -14.32 -2.72 23.73
N VAL A 278 -13.82 -3.32 22.63
CA VAL A 278 -12.74 -4.30 22.65
C VAL A 278 -11.42 -3.62 22.30
N GLU A 279 -10.39 -3.88 23.09
CA GLU A 279 -9.03 -3.37 22.93
C GLU A 279 -8.03 -4.51 23.24
N PHE A 280 -7.05 -4.72 22.37
CA PHE A 280 -5.99 -5.70 22.54
C PHE A 280 -4.73 -5.26 21.79
N ASP A 281 -3.57 -5.72 22.24
CA ASP A 281 -2.29 -5.46 21.60
C ASP A 281 -1.90 -6.66 20.73
N LEU A 282 -1.30 -6.37 19.57
CA LEU A 282 -0.71 -7.38 18.69
C LEU A 282 0.79 -7.11 18.57
N GLU A 283 1.59 -8.17 18.56
CA GLU A 283 2.99 -8.10 18.15
C GLU A 283 3.05 -8.22 16.62
N LEU A 284 3.75 -7.27 16.00
CA LEU A 284 4.04 -7.25 14.57
C LEU A 284 5.25 -8.14 14.28
N GLU A 285 5.13 -8.91 13.19
CA GLU A 285 6.22 -9.71 12.61
C GLU A 285 6.90 -8.95 11.47
#